data_AF-A0A5N6M321-F1
#
_entry.id   AF-A0A5N6M321-F1
#
_cell.length_a   1.000
_cell.length_b   1.000
_cell.length_c   1.000
_cell.angle_alpha   90.00
_cell.angle_beta   90.00
_cell.angle_gamma   90.00
#
_symmetry.space_group_name_H-M   'P 1'
#
loop_
_entity.id
_entity.type
_entity.pdbx_description
1 polymer ?
#
loop_
_entity_poly.entity_id
_entity_poly.type
_entity_poly.pdbx_seq_one_letter_code
_entity_poly.pdbx_strand_id
1 'polypeptide(L)'
;MNDLGSVSGRSVLSTSSCSRYDPNGDAYKRHLARIPDYFWVAEDGMKMQSFGCQMWDVAFAIQAIMSTNLAEEYVRDNPPGDFSKMYRHTSKGAWTFSIQDHGWQVSDSTAEGLKVLASLLYYQMSQELFGEKLETEHLYDAVNVILSFQSENGGFPAWEPRRAYSWLEEIEDCISRAVKYIIDAQNPDGSWYGCWGICYTYGAWYAVNALVACGMNHNSSPTLRKACEFLLLKQLPDGGWGESYLSNANKARIKLQNCAKIDRTPIERGIRLLINSQMEEGDFPQQEITGVFMKNCTLHYSSYRNIFPIWALGEYHRIVLCA
;
A
#
# COMPACT_ATOMS: atom_id res chain seq x y z
N MET A 1 -28.88 -13.82 17.37
CA MET A 1 -27.94 -13.18 16.43
C MET A 1 -26.81 -12.60 17.26
N ASN A 2 -25.62 -13.22 17.22
CA ASN A 2 -24.27 -12.73 17.59
C ASN A 2 -23.39 -13.94 17.93
N ASP A 3 -23.05 -14.69 16.89
CA ASP A 3 -22.19 -15.87 16.99
C ASP A 3 -20.75 -15.42 16.65
N LEU A 4 -19.98 -14.99 17.65
CA LEU A 4 -18.72 -14.26 17.48
C LEU A 4 -17.61 -14.67 18.47
N GLY A 5 -17.49 -15.97 18.76
CA GLY A 5 -16.23 -16.50 19.30
C GLY A 5 -15.10 -16.32 18.27
N SER A 6 -13.86 -16.08 18.73
CA SER A 6 -12.67 -16.14 17.88
C SER A 6 -12.67 -17.44 17.07
N VAL A 7 -12.08 -17.44 15.86
CA VAL A 7 -12.01 -18.66 15.02
C VAL A 7 -11.38 -19.81 15.82
N SER A 8 -10.36 -19.50 16.61
CA SER A 8 -9.75 -20.42 17.58
C SER A 8 -10.74 -20.94 18.64
N GLY A 9 -11.56 -20.07 19.24
CA GLY A 9 -12.57 -20.46 20.24
C GLY A 9 -13.67 -21.35 19.64
N ARG A 10 -14.13 -21.05 18.42
CA ARG A 10 -15.06 -21.93 17.69
C ARG A 10 -14.42 -23.26 17.34
N SER A 11 -13.16 -23.25 16.89
CA SER A 11 -12.41 -24.48 16.61
C SER A 11 -12.32 -25.38 17.84
N VAL A 12 -12.06 -24.82 19.03
CA VAL A 12 -12.03 -25.55 20.30
C VAL A 12 -13.41 -26.10 20.68
N LEU A 13 -14.48 -25.29 20.54
CA LEU A 13 -15.86 -25.73 20.81
C LEU A 13 -16.31 -26.83 19.84
N SER A 14 -15.98 -26.71 18.56
CA SER A 14 -16.24 -27.73 17.55
C SER A 14 -15.49 -29.03 17.86
N THR A 15 -14.21 -28.93 18.21
CA THR A 15 -13.39 -30.10 18.63
C THR A 15 -14.02 -30.80 19.83
N SER A 16 -14.43 -30.03 20.84
CA SER A 16 -15.06 -30.57 22.07
C SER A 16 -16.41 -31.22 21.77
N SER A 17 -17.19 -30.62 20.88
CA SER A 17 -18.47 -31.17 20.43
C SER A 17 -18.28 -32.49 19.68
N CYS A 18 -17.37 -32.51 18.70
CA CYS A 18 -17.04 -33.73 17.97
C CYS A 18 -16.55 -34.84 18.91
N SER A 19 -15.69 -34.53 19.88
CA SER A 19 -15.23 -35.50 20.89
C SER A 19 -16.37 -36.10 21.71
N ARG A 20 -17.40 -35.30 22.04
CA ARG A 20 -18.52 -35.75 22.88
C ARG A 20 -19.46 -36.69 22.15
N TYR A 21 -19.66 -36.48 20.85
CA TYR A 21 -20.58 -37.28 20.04
C TYR A 21 -19.91 -38.49 19.39
N ASP A 22 -18.67 -38.33 18.91
CA ASP A 22 -17.89 -39.39 18.27
C ASP A 22 -16.37 -39.17 18.47
N PRO A 23 -15.81 -39.67 19.59
CA PRO A 23 -14.40 -39.46 19.92
C PRO A 23 -13.42 -40.21 18.99
N ASN A 24 -13.90 -41.14 18.15
CA ASN A 24 -13.07 -41.85 17.17
C ASN A 24 -13.36 -41.42 15.72
N GLY A 25 -14.32 -40.51 15.54
CA GLY A 25 -14.76 -40.03 14.24
C GLY A 25 -13.70 -39.23 13.48
N ASP A 26 -13.75 -39.30 12.16
CA ASP A 26 -12.81 -38.60 11.29
C ASP A 26 -12.89 -37.08 11.46
N ALA A 27 -14.08 -36.54 11.77
CA ALA A 27 -14.26 -35.11 12.06
C ALA A 27 -13.43 -34.67 13.28
N TYR A 28 -13.46 -35.44 14.37
CA TYR A 28 -12.69 -35.14 15.57
C TYR A 28 -11.18 -35.23 15.31
N LYS A 29 -10.71 -36.28 14.61
CA LYS A 29 -9.30 -36.43 14.22
C LYS A 29 -8.80 -35.27 13.36
N ARG A 30 -9.62 -34.80 12.41
CA ARG A 30 -9.29 -33.64 11.56
C ARG A 30 -9.20 -32.35 12.39
N HIS A 31 -10.06 -32.16 13.38
CA HIS A 31 -9.99 -31.02 14.28
C HIS A 31 -8.75 -31.06 15.18
N LEU A 32 -8.43 -32.23 15.77
CA LEU A 32 -7.21 -32.42 16.57
C LEU A 32 -5.94 -32.09 15.78
N ALA A 33 -5.86 -32.53 14.53
CA ALA A 33 -4.72 -32.27 13.66
C ALA A 33 -4.49 -30.77 13.36
N ARG A 34 -5.50 -29.91 13.57
CA ARG A 34 -5.46 -28.47 13.31
C ARG A 34 -5.19 -27.63 14.57
N ILE A 35 -5.10 -28.24 15.75
CA ILE A 35 -4.76 -27.51 16.99
C ILE A 35 -3.39 -26.82 16.88
N PRO A 36 -2.32 -27.47 16.36
CA PRO A 36 -1.01 -26.84 16.22
C PRO A 36 -1.00 -25.60 15.33
N ASP A 37 -1.90 -25.50 14.35
CA ASP A 37 -2.01 -24.33 13.45
C ASP A 37 -2.31 -23.03 14.22
N TYR A 38 -2.84 -23.13 15.44
CA TYR A 38 -3.13 -21.98 16.31
C TYR A 38 -2.03 -21.71 17.33
N PHE A 39 -0.97 -22.53 17.45
CA PHE A 39 0.10 -22.29 18.40
C PHE A 39 1.23 -21.45 17.79
N TRP A 40 1.76 -20.54 18.60
CA TRP A 40 2.91 -19.71 18.28
C TRP A 40 3.86 -19.66 19.45
N VAL A 41 5.16 -19.85 19.21
CA VAL A 41 6.18 -19.66 20.25
C VAL A 41 6.70 -18.23 20.13
N ALA A 42 6.32 -17.38 21.07
CA ALA A 42 6.81 -16.02 21.22
C ALA A 42 7.97 -15.95 22.22
N GLU A 43 8.59 -14.78 22.36
CA GLU A 43 9.69 -14.52 23.30
C GLU A 43 9.33 -14.83 24.77
N ASP A 44 8.06 -14.67 25.14
CA ASP A 44 7.51 -14.95 26.47
C ASP A 44 6.82 -16.33 26.56
N GLY A 45 7.01 -17.18 25.56
CA GLY A 45 6.54 -18.56 25.55
C GLY A 45 5.44 -18.86 24.55
N MET A 46 4.81 -20.03 24.70
CA MET A 46 3.80 -20.52 23.76
C MET A 46 2.45 -19.83 23.96
N LYS A 47 1.88 -19.33 22.87
CA LYS A 47 0.60 -18.62 22.81
C LYS A 47 -0.34 -19.28 21.81
N MET A 48 -1.64 -19.06 22.01
CA MET A 48 -2.67 -19.44 21.04
C MET A 48 -3.07 -18.21 20.22
N GLN A 49 -2.85 -18.26 18.91
CA GLN A 49 -3.29 -17.28 17.94
C GLN A 49 -4.81 -17.40 17.70
N SER A 50 -5.44 -16.29 17.30
CA SER A 50 -6.83 -16.31 16.82
C SER A 50 -6.90 -16.94 15.42
N PHE A 51 -6.02 -16.48 14.53
CA PHE A 51 -5.73 -16.96 13.17
C PHE A 51 -4.45 -16.26 12.70
N GLY A 52 -3.79 -16.79 11.67
CA GLY A 52 -2.57 -16.19 11.11
C GLY A 52 -2.86 -14.94 10.24
N CYS A 53 -1.85 -14.07 10.12
CA CYS A 53 -1.90 -12.85 9.30
C CYS A 53 -0.94 -12.89 8.09
N GLN A 54 -0.56 -14.07 7.62
CA GLN A 54 0.54 -14.25 6.65
C GLN A 54 0.31 -13.50 5.33
N MET A 55 -0.88 -13.62 4.73
CA MET A 55 -1.20 -12.92 3.48
C MET A 55 -1.20 -11.41 3.69
N TRP A 56 -1.80 -10.96 4.78
CA TRP A 56 -1.94 -9.55 5.14
C TRP A 56 -0.56 -8.87 5.28
N ASP A 57 0.36 -9.52 6.00
CA ASP A 57 1.72 -9.04 6.19
C ASP A 57 2.50 -9.01 4.86
N VAL A 58 2.38 -10.06 4.04
CA VAL A 58 3.05 -10.11 2.72
C VAL A 58 2.55 -8.99 1.80
N ALA A 59 1.25 -8.73 1.77
CA ALA A 59 0.66 -7.70 0.93
C ALA A 59 1.17 -6.29 1.29
N PHE A 60 1.33 -5.97 2.58
CA PHE A 60 1.91 -4.70 2.98
C PHE A 60 3.43 -4.65 2.84
N ALA A 61 4.14 -5.74 3.08
CA ALA A 61 5.58 -5.79 2.86
C ALA A 61 5.94 -5.51 1.40
N ILE A 62 5.19 -6.07 0.44
CA ILE A 62 5.39 -5.79 -0.99
C ILE A 62 5.16 -4.31 -1.29
N GLN A 63 4.07 -3.71 -0.79
CA GLN A 63 3.80 -2.28 -1.00
C GLN A 63 4.89 -1.39 -0.39
N ALA A 64 5.39 -1.73 0.79
CA ALA A 64 6.48 -1.03 1.44
C ALA A 64 7.79 -1.11 0.65
N ILE A 65 8.11 -2.27 0.06
CA ILE A 65 9.30 -2.42 -0.79
C ILE A 65 9.13 -1.61 -2.08
N MET A 66 7.96 -1.68 -2.72
CA MET A 66 7.67 -0.94 -3.95
C MET A 66 7.81 0.58 -3.78
N SER A 67 7.52 1.13 -2.59
CA SER A 67 7.68 2.56 -2.35
C SER A 67 9.14 3.04 -2.32
N THR A 68 10.12 2.13 -2.24
CA THR A 68 11.56 2.46 -2.15
C THR A 68 12.25 2.68 -3.50
N ASN A 69 11.58 2.36 -4.62
CA ASN A 69 12.14 2.46 -5.98
C ASN A 69 13.45 1.68 -6.21
N LEU A 70 13.66 0.57 -5.50
CA LEU A 70 14.88 -0.27 -5.60
C LEU A 70 14.89 -1.27 -6.78
N ALA A 71 14.08 -1.06 -7.82
CA ALA A 71 14.10 -1.89 -9.01
C ALA A 71 14.60 -1.08 -10.21
N GLU A 72 15.58 -1.61 -10.94
CA GLU A 72 16.28 -0.95 -12.06
C GLU A 72 15.34 -0.68 -13.26
N GLU A 73 15.70 0.16 -14.25
CA GLU A 73 14.74 0.87 -15.15
C GLU A 73 14.90 0.74 -16.72
N TYR A 74 15.09 -0.43 -17.34
CA TYR A 74 14.91 -0.61 -18.81
C TYR A 74 14.43 -2.01 -19.31
N VAL A 75 13.22 -2.16 -19.86
CA VAL A 75 12.66 -3.49 -20.26
C VAL A 75 13.35 -4.08 -21.50
N ARG A 76 14.33 -4.96 -21.27
CA ARG A 76 15.11 -5.66 -22.31
C ARG A 76 14.32 -6.75 -23.03
N ASP A 77 13.43 -7.43 -22.31
CA ASP A 77 12.72 -8.62 -22.78
C ASP A 77 11.23 -8.56 -22.40
N ASN A 78 10.38 -9.20 -23.22
CA ASN A 78 8.98 -9.42 -22.85
C ASN A 78 8.89 -10.36 -21.62
N PRO A 79 7.80 -10.29 -20.83
CA PRO A 79 7.57 -11.23 -19.74
C PRO A 79 7.63 -12.69 -20.22
N PRO A 80 8.22 -13.62 -19.45
CA PRO A 80 8.33 -15.01 -19.86
C PRO A 80 6.94 -15.67 -20.00
N GLY A 81 6.77 -16.49 -21.04
CA GLY A 81 5.52 -17.21 -21.33
C GLY A 81 4.65 -16.58 -22.42
N ASP A 82 3.41 -17.07 -22.55
CA ASP A 82 2.42 -16.56 -23.51
C ASP A 82 1.70 -15.32 -22.94
N PHE A 83 2.34 -14.16 -23.05
CA PHE A 83 1.85 -12.91 -22.47
C PHE A 83 0.50 -12.46 -23.04
N SER A 84 0.17 -12.87 -24.26
CA SER A 84 -1.14 -12.61 -24.85
C SER A 84 -2.27 -13.32 -24.08
N LYS A 85 -2.03 -14.50 -23.52
CA LYS A 85 -3.01 -15.19 -22.65
C LYS A 85 -3.10 -14.62 -21.24
N MET A 86 -2.10 -13.83 -20.84
CA MET A 86 -2.08 -13.11 -19.56
C MET A 86 -2.68 -11.70 -19.69
N TYR A 87 -3.37 -11.43 -20.80
CA TYR A 87 -3.95 -10.13 -21.16
C TYR A 87 -2.95 -8.98 -21.30
N ARG A 88 -1.63 -9.26 -21.26
CA ARG A 88 -0.57 -8.27 -21.41
C ARG A 88 -0.37 -7.91 -22.88
N HIS A 89 -0.04 -6.64 -23.12
CA HIS A 89 0.43 -6.17 -24.43
C HIS A 89 1.97 -6.24 -24.51
N THR A 90 2.55 -6.17 -25.72
CA THR A 90 4.01 -6.30 -25.93
C THR A 90 4.76 -5.17 -25.21
N SER A 91 5.84 -5.52 -24.50
CA SER A 91 6.59 -4.58 -23.66
C SER A 91 8.08 -4.43 -24.01
N LYS A 92 8.62 -5.34 -24.83
CA LYS A 92 10.02 -5.28 -25.28
C LYS A 92 10.31 -3.94 -26.00
N GLY A 93 11.30 -3.21 -25.50
CA GLY A 93 11.70 -1.91 -26.05
C GLY A 93 10.83 -0.73 -25.59
N ALA A 94 9.90 -0.95 -24.66
CA ALA A 94 9.10 0.11 -24.07
C ALA A 94 9.81 0.78 -22.89
N TRP A 95 9.47 2.04 -22.63
CA TRP A 95 9.70 2.67 -21.33
C TRP A 95 8.46 2.48 -20.46
N THR A 96 8.72 2.03 -19.23
CA THR A 96 7.73 1.94 -18.16
C THR A 96 7.57 3.30 -17.49
N PHE A 97 6.44 3.55 -16.84
CA PHE A 97 6.25 4.79 -16.06
C PHE A 97 7.16 4.89 -14.82
N SER A 98 7.57 3.75 -14.28
CA SER A 98 8.44 3.66 -13.10
C SER A 98 9.71 2.88 -13.42
N ILE A 99 9.68 1.57 -13.19
CA ILE A 99 10.85 0.69 -13.15
C ILE A 99 10.72 -0.48 -14.13
N GLN A 100 11.85 -1.03 -14.57
CA GLN A 100 11.97 -2.17 -15.50
C GLN A 100 11.18 -3.37 -15.02
N ASP A 101 11.34 -3.71 -13.75
CA ASP A 101 10.80 -4.95 -13.18
C ASP A 101 9.27 -4.95 -13.18
N HIS A 102 8.65 -3.78 -13.27
CA HIS A 102 7.21 -3.69 -13.50
C HIS A 102 6.87 -4.28 -14.88
N GLY A 103 7.65 -3.96 -15.90
CA GLY A 103 7.49 -4.50 -17.25
C GLY A 103 6.20 -4.06 -17.96
N TRP A 104 5.54 -3.00 -17.48
CA TRP A 104 4.35 -2.42 -18.10
C TRP A 104 4.74 -1.25 -18.99
N GLN A 105 4.66 -1.49 -20.29
CA GLN A 105 4.82 -0.48 -21.32
C GLN A 105 3.80 0.66 -21.18
N VAL A 106 4.23 1.89 -21.50
CA VAL A 106 3.35 3.07 -21.52
C VAL A 106 3.63 3.86 -22.78
N SER A 107 2.59 4.23 -23.52
CA SER A 107 2.74 4.88 -24.82
C SER A 107 3.41 6.25 -24.73
N ASP A 108 3.07 7.07 -23.72
CA ASP A 108 3.66 8.39 -23.51
C ASP A 108 5.11 8.33 -23.00
N SER A 109 5.38 7.44 -22.04
CA SER A 109 6.71 7.23 -21.47
C SER A 109 7.67 6.67 -22.52
N THR A 110 7.18 5.74 -23.36
CA THR A 110 7.93 5.19 -24.50
C THR A 110 8.19 6.26 -25.57
N ALA A 111 7.22 7.16 -25.82
CA ALA A 111 7.41 8.25 -26.78
C ALA A 111 8.44 9.29 -26.30
N GLU A 112 8.41 9.69 -25.03
CA GLU A 112 9.41 10.62 -24.48
C GLU A 112 10.79 9.96 -24.37
N GLY A 113 10.88 8.68 -23.98
CA GLY A 113 12.13 7.92 -23.99
C GLY A 113 12.74 7.82 -25.40
N LEU A 114 11.91 7.50 -26.40
CA LEU A 114 12.33 7.46 -27.81
C LEU A 114 12.84 8.82 -28.31
N LYS A 115 12.19 9.92 -27.91
CA LYS A 115 12.56 11.28 -28.28
C LYS A 115 13.91 11.70 -27.66
N VAL A 116 14.17 11.33 -26.40
CA VAL A 116 15.46 11.54 -25.76
C VAL A 116 16.55 10.77 -26.49
N LEU A 117 16.33 9.50 -26.80
CA LEU A 117 17.28 8.67 -27.54
C LEU A 117 17.57 9.18 -28.96
N ALA A 118 16.54 9.57 -29.70
CA ALA A 118 16.70 10.15 -31.03
C ALA A 118 17.50 11.45 -30.99
N SER A 119 17.30 12.26 -29.95
CA SER A 119 18.05 13.51 -29.73
C SER A 119 19.53 13.23 -29.45
N LEU A 120 19.83 12.25 -28.59
CA LEU A 120 21.22 11.86 -28.29
C LEU A 120 21.98 11.35 -29.52
N LEU A 121 21.29 10.61 -30.40
CA LEU A 121 21.87 10.12 -31.66
C LEU A 121 22.09 11.24 -32.69
N TYR A 122 21.17 12.22 -32.75
CA TYR A 122 21.26 13.36 -33.67
C TYR A 122 22.42 14.30 -33.31
N TYR A 123 22.67 14.54 -32.02
CA TYR A 123 23.69 15.50 -31.57
C TYR A 123 25.11 14.95 -31.47
N GLN A 124 25.36 13.67 -31.82
CA GLN A 124 26.69 13.02 -31.71
C GLN A 124 27.39 13.31 -30.37
N MET A 125 26.62 13.31 -29.27
CA MET A 125 27.16 13.65 -27.95
C MET A 125 28.22 12.62 -27.52
N SER A 126 29.31 13.10 -26.91
CA SER A 126 30.52 12.31 -26.64
C SER A 126 30.24 11.07 -25.81
N GLN A 127 30.81 9.93 -26.23
CA GLN A 127 30.68 8.65 -25.51
C GLN A 127 31.20 8.67 -24.07
N GLU A 128 32.02 9.66 -23.71
CA GLU A 128 32.51 9.85 -22.34
C GLU A 128 31.40 10.16 -21.31
N LEU A 129 30.23 10.68 -21.72
CA LEU A 129 29.20 11.15 -20.78
C LEU A 129 28.04 10.17 -20.54
N PHE A 130 27.80 9.22 -21.46
CA PHE A 130 26.57 8.39 -21.47
C PHE A 130 26.81 6.87 -21.65
N GLY A 131 28.05 6.40 -21.60
CA GLY A 131 28.37 4.97 -21.70
C GLY A 131 28.25 4.40 -23.11
N GLU A 132 28.09 3.07 -23.21
CA GLU A 132 28.05 2.36 -24.50
C GLU A 132 26.92 2.87 -25.40
N LYS A 133 27.24 3.02 -26.69
CA LYS A 133 26.29 3.47 -27.71
C LYS A 133 25.12 2.49 -27.80
N LEU A 134 23.91 2.98 -27.52
CA LEU A 134 22.69 2.19 -27.68
C LEU A 134 22.55 1.72 -29.13
N GLU A 135 22.34 0.42 -29.34
CA GLU A 135 22.18 -0.15 -30.68
C GLU A 135 20.89 0.35 -31.35
N THR A 136 20.96 0.57 -32.68
CA THR A 136 19.84 1.10 -33.48
C THR A 136 18.61 0.18 -33.43
N GLU A 137 18.80 -1.10 -33.12
CA GLU A 137 17.73 -2.10 -32.96
C GLU A 137 16.71 -1.71 -31.87
N HIS A 138 17.14 -1.07 -30.79
CA HIS A 138 16.25 -0.65 -29.70
C HIS A 138 15.30 0.48 -30.09
N LEU A 139 15.66 1.32 -31.07
CA LEU A 139 14.77 2.34 -31.60
C LEU A 139 13.61 1.71 -32.38
N TYR A 140 13.90 0.66 -33.14
CA TYR A 140 12.88 -0.07 -33.88
C TYR A 140 11.89 -0.75 -32.93
N ASP A 141 12.38 -1.36 -31.85
CA ASP A 141 11.51 -1.98 -30.84
C ASP A 141 10.60 -0.94 -30.16
N ALA A 142 11.12 0.23 -29.80
CA ALA A 142 10.32 1.32 -29.22
C ALA A 142 9.25 1.86 -30.19
N VAL A 143 9.60 2.04 -31.48
CA VAL A 143 8.65 2.45 -32.52
C VAL A 143 7.55 1.41 -32.71
N ASN A 144 7.91 0.11 -32.71
CA ASN A 144 6.95 -0.98 -32.86
C ASN A 144 5.93 -0.99 -31.70
N VAL A 145 6.37 -0.74 -30.46
CA VAL A 145 5.48 -0.62 -29.31
C VAL A 145 4.51 0.56 -29.47
N ILE A 146 5.00 1.75 -29.84
CA ILE A 146 4.14 2.92 -30.03
C ILE A 146 3.09 2.67 -31.12
N LEU A 147 3.52 2.15 -32.28
CA LEU A 147 2.60 1.86 -33.38
C LEU A 147 1.53 0.83 -33.00
N SER A 148 1.87 -0.14 -32.13
CA SER A 148 0.91 -1.14 -31.67
C SER A 148 -0.20 -0.59 -30.76
N PHE A 149 -0.06 0.64 -30.25
CA PHE A 149 -1.07 1.32 -29.45
C PHE A 149 -2.10 2.11 -30.25
N GLN A 150 -1.85 2.34 -31.55
CA GLN A 150 -2.72 3.21 -32.33
C GLN A 150 -4.14 2.61 -32.44
N SER A 151 -5.12 3.36 -31.93
CA SER A 151 -6.53 3.01 -32.05
C SER A 151 -7.08 3.37 -33.44
N GLU A 152 -8.19 2.77 -33.85
CA GLU A 152 -8.83 3.03 -35.15
C GLU A 152 -9.19 4.51 -35.37
N ASN A 153 -9.43 5.25 -34.29
CA ASN A 153 -9.70 6.69 -34.33
C ASN A 153 -8.43 7.56 -34.39
N GLY A 154 -7.24 6.95 -34.51
CA GLY A 154 -5.95 7.61 -34.55
C GLY A 154 -5.37 8.00 -33.19
N GLY A 155 -6.08 7.76 -32.07
CA GLY A 155 -5.60 8.05 -30.72
C GLY A 155 -4.70 6.95 -30.15
N PHE A 156 -3.87 7.31 -29.16
CA PHE A 156 -2.99 6.39 -28.45
C PHE A 156 -3.37 6.33 -26.97
N PRO A 157 -3.86 5.19 -26.46
CA PRO A 157 -4.12 4.98 -25.04
C PRO A 157 -2.81 4.77 -24.26
N ALA A 158 -2.82 5.07 -22.97
CA ALA A 158 -1.62 5.03 -22.13
C ALA A 158 -1.02 3.62 -22.00
N TRP A 159 -1.83 2.60 -21.70
CA TRP A 159 -1.33 1.28 -21.26
C TRP A 159 -1.69 0.10 -22.17
N GLU A 160 -2.88 0.12 -22.76
CA GLU A 160 -3.41 -0.93 -23.64
C GLU A 160 -4.35 -0.36 -24.71
N PRO A 161 -4.42 -0.97 -25.91
CA PRO A 161 -5.47 -0.67 -26.89
C PRO A 161 -6.86 -0.74 -26.23
N ARG A 162 -7.80 0.11 -26.67
CA ARG A 162 -9.14 0.23 -26.05
C ARG A 162 -9.85 -1.13 -25.92
N ARG A 163 -9.95 -1.64 -24.68
CA ARG A 163 -10.64 -2.90 -24.31
C ARG A 163 -11.75 -2.73 -23.25
N ALA A 164 -12.04 -1.51 -22.84
CA ALA A 164 -12.94 -1.20 -21.72
C ALA A 164 -14.41 -1.55 -22.02
N TYR A 165 -15.05 -2.26 -21.09
CA TYR A 165 -16.46 -2.69 -21.14
C TYR A 165 -17.36 -1.82 -20.25
N SER A 166 -18.67 -1.86 -20.46
CA SER A 166 -19.67 -1.06 -19.73
C SER A 166 -19.71 -1.29 -18.21
N TRP A 167 -19.25 -2.45 -17.69
CA TRP A 167 -19.20 -2.72 -16.25
C TRP A 167 -18.21 -1.83 -15.49
N LEU A 168 -17.30 -1.13 -16.19
CA LEU A 168 -16.42 -0.14 -15.56
C LEU A 168 -17.22 1.07 -15.03
N GLU A 169 -18.38 1.40 -15.63
CA GLU A 169 -19.26 2.46 -15.11
C GLU A 169 -19.85 2.08 -13.73
N GLU A 170 -20.16 0.80 -13.50
CA GLU A 170 -20.65 0.33 -12.20
C GLU A 170 -19.58 0.43 -11.10
N ILE A 171 -18.30 0.30 -11.47
CA ILE A 171 -17.17 0.47 -10.57
C ILE A 171 -17.01 1.95 -10.19
N GLU A 172 -17.07 2.85 -11.16
CA GLU A 172 -17.01 4.30 -10.91
C GLU A 172 -18.16 4.76 -10.00
N ASP A 173 -19.35 4.22 -10.20
CA ASP A 173 -20.50 4.43 -9.33
C ASP A 173 -20.26 3.92 -7.90
N CYS A 174 -19.61 2.77 -7.76
CA CYS A 174 -19.24 2.21 -6.46
C CYS A 174 -18.20 3.09 -5.75
N ILE A 175 -17.16 3.51 -6.46
CA ILE A 175 -16.12 4.42 -5.96
C ILE A 175 -16.76 5.74 -5.50
N SER A 176 -17.64 6.32 -6.31
CA SER A 176 -18.34 7.57 -5.99
C SER A 176 -19.16 7.47 -4.70
N ARG A 177 -19.88 6.36 -4.51
CA ARG A 177 -20.62 6.10 -3.25
C ARG A 177 -19.69 5.91 -2.07
N ALA A 178 -18.56 5.22 -2.26
CA ALA A 178 -17.57 4.99 -1.20
C ALA A 178 -16.90 6.31 -0.76
N VAL A 179 -16.50 7.16 -1.71
CA VAL A 179 -15.94 8.50 -1.44
C VAL A 179 -16.93 9.34 -0.64
N LYS A 180 -18.21 9.35 -1.04
CA LYS A 180 -19.26 10.04 -0.31
C LYS A 180 -19.39 9.53 1.13
N TYR A 181 -19.41 8.21 1.32
CA TYR A 181 -19.46 7.61 2.65
C TYR A 181 -18.27 8.01 3.52
N ILE A 182 -17.05 7.99 2.98
CA ILE A 182 -15.84 8.39 3.71
C ILE A 182 -15.95 9.85 4.16
N ILE A 183 -16.38 10.75 3.27
CA ILE A 183 -16.57 12.16 3.61
C ILE A 183 -17.63 12.32 4.71
N ASP A 184 -18.78 11.67 4.57
CA ASP A 184 -19.89 11.77 5.52
C ASP A 184 -19.58 11.13 6.89
N ALA A 185 -18.68 10.14 6.93
CA ALA A 185 -18.24 9.47 8.14
C ALA A 185 -17.15 10.23 8.93
N GLN A 186 -16.63 11.33 8.40
CA GLN A 186 -15.60 12.13 9.08
C GLN A 186 -16.16 12.77 10.35
N ASN A 187 -15.42 12.66 11.46
CA ASN A 187 -15.77 13.34 12.69
C ASN A 187 -15.60 14.86 12.57
N PRO A 188 -16.28 15.67 13.42
CA PRO A 188 -16.16 17.13 13.38
C PRO A 188 -14.74 17.68 13.57
N ASP A 189 -13.87 16.92 14.25
CA ASP A 189 -12.46 17.27 14.48
C ASP A 189 -11.53 16.88 13.31
N GLY A 190 -12.05 16.25 12.25
CA GLY A 190 -11.30 15.81 11.08
C GLY A 190 -10.87 14.33 11.09
N SER A 191 -11.12 13.61 12.19
CA SER A 191 -10.69 12.21 12.35
C SER A 191 -11.68 11.18 11.78
N TRP A 192 -11.21 9.94 11.60
CA TRP A 192 -12.05 8.76 11.36
C TRP A 192 -11.74 7.67 12.38
N TYR A 193 -12.77 6.94 12.80
CA TYR A 193 -12.59 5.85 13.76
C TYR A 193 -12.02 4.60 13.08
N GLY A 194 -10.84 4.14 13.52
CA GLY A 194 -10.25 2.86 13.13
C GLY A 194 -10.89 1.71 13.89
N CYS A 195 -11.50 0.77 13.16
CA CYS A 195 -12.12 -0.42 13.74
C CYS A 195 -11.20 -1.64 13.85
N TRP A 196 -10.08 -1.64 13.13
CA TRP A 196 -9.12 -2.75 13.04
C TRP A 196 -7.69 -2.39 13.51
N GLY A 197 -7.43 -1.10 13.74
CA GLY A 197 -6.17 -0.56 14.26
C GLY A 197 -6.46 0.57 15.24
N ILE A 198 -5.52 0.85 16.13
CA ILE A 198 -5.66 1.86 17.18
C ILE A 198 -5.15 3.22 16.68
N CYS A 199 -5.96 4.27 16.61
CA CYS A 199 -7.41 4.29 16.46
C CYS A 199 -7.77 5.32 15.38
N TYR A 200 -7.52 6.60 15.65
CA TYR A 200 -7.89 7.67 14.74
C TYR A 200 -6.83 7.99 13.70
N THR A 201 -5.55 7.78 14.02
CA THR A 201 -4.42 7.84 13.08
C THR A 201 -4.56 6.76 12.01
N TYR A 202 -4.90 5.53 12.42
CA TYR A 202 -5.19 4.42 11.50
C TYR A 202 -6.37 4.74 10.58
N GLY A 203 -7.50 5.18 11.15
CA GLY A 203 -8.68 5.54 10.37
C GLY A 203 -8.41 6.70 9.39
N ALA A 204 -7.71 7.74 9.85
CA ALA A 204 -7.34 8.88 9.03
C ALA A 204 -6.39 8.50 7.89
N TRP A 205 -5.42 7.61 8.13
CA TRP A 205 -4.51 7.12 7.09
C TRP A 205 -5.27 6.49 5.91
N TYR A 206 -6.16 5.53 6.19
CA TYR A 206 -6.97 4.90 5.14
C TYR A 206 -7.89 5.89 4.42
N ALA A 207 -8.58 6.75 5.17
CA ALA A 207 -9.50 7.73 4.59
C ALA A 207 -8.76 8.72 3.67
N VAL A 208 -7.62 9.25 4.12
CA VAL A 208 -6.81 10.18 3.32
C VAL A 208 -6.29 9.50 2.06
N ASN A 209 -5.72 8.29 2.18
CA ASN A 209 -5.22 7.55 1.01
C ASN A 209 -6.33 7.24 0.00
N ALA A 210 -7.51 6.83 0.46
CA ALA A 210 -8.64 6.57 -0.42
C ALA A 210 -9.08 7.82 -1.20
N LEU A 211 -9.18 8.97 -0.52
CA LEU A 211 -9.58 10.23 -1.15
C LEU A 211 -8.50 10.74 -2.13
N VAL A 212 -7.22 10.60 -1.78
CA VAL A 212 -6.09 10.96 -2.67
C VAL A 212 -6.04 10.07 -3.90
N ALA A 213 -6.26 8.76 -3.74
CA ALA A 213 -6.35 7.83 -4.86
C ALA A 213 -7.50 8.17 -5.83
N CYS A 214 -8.57 8.81 -5.34
CA CYS A 214 -9.67 9.33 -6.16
C CYS A 214 -9.40 10.72 -6.74
N GLY A 215 -8.14 11.20 -6.73
CA GLY A 215 -7.73 12.48 -7.30
C GLY A 215 -8.03 13.71 -6.44
N MET A 216 -8.52 13.53 -5.20
CA MET A 216 -8.70 14.66 -4.28
C MET A 216 -7.36 15.10 -3.70
N ASN A 217 -7.23 16.40 -3.44
CA ASN A 217 -6.03 16.96 -2.85
C ASN A 217 -6.36 18.02 -1.80
N HIS A 218 -5.33 18.50 -1.11
CA HIS A 218 -5.47 19.49 -0.04
C HIS A 218 -6.21 20.78 -0.48
N ASN A 219 -6.04 21.21 -1.73
CA ASN A 219 -6.66 22.42 -2.23
C ASN A 219 -8.12 22.18 -2.63
N SER A 220 -8.42 21.03 -3.24
CA SER A 220 -9.76 20.68 -3.71
C SER A 220 -10.71 20.19 -2.61
N SER A 221 -10.19 19.67 -1.49
CA SER A 221 -11.01 18.98 -0.48
C SER A 221 -10.92 19.60 0.93
N PRO A 222 -12.02 20.20 1.45
CA PRO A 222 -12.11 20.62 2.85
C PRO A 222 -11.94 19.45 3.83
N THR A 223 -12.41 18.26 3.45
CA THR A 223 -12.30 17.02 4.23
C THR A 223 -10.83 16.66 4.45
N LEU A 224 -10.01 16.73 3.39
CA LEU A 224 -8.56 16.47 3.50
C LEU A 224 -7.86 17.53 4.35
N ARG A 225 -8.24 18.82 4.24
CA ARG A 225 -7.67 19.87 5.10
C ARG A 225 -7.90 19.61 6.58
N LYS A 226 -9.13 19.26 6.97
CA LYS A 226 -9.45 18.92 8.35
C LYS A 226 -8.70 17.67 8.83
N ALA A 227 -8.53 16.68 7.96
CA ALA A 227 -7.75 15.49 8.27
C ALA A 227 -6.27 15.83 8.54
N CYS A 228 -5.67 16.68 7.70
CA CYS A 228 -4.31 17.16 7.91
C CYS A 228 -4.19 17.97 9.21
N GLU A 229 -5.11 18.89 9.48
CA GLU A 229 -5.14 19.65 10.74
C GLU A 229 -5.25 18.74 11.96
N PHE A 230 -6.12 17.73 11.92
CA PHE A 230 -6.23 16.72 12.96
C PHE A 230 -4.89 16.01 13.22
N LEU A 231 -4.24 15.52 12.16
CA LEU A 231 -2.97 14.81 12.27
C LEU A 231 -1.87 15.73 12.82
N LEU A 232 -1.75 16.94 12.32
CA LEU A 232 -0.76 17.91 12.79
C LEU A 232 -0.94 18.24 14.28
N LEU A 233 -2.19 18.43 14.72
CA LEU A 233 -2.52 18.69 16.13
C LEU A 233 -2.20 17.51 17.06
N LYS A 234 -2.05 16.29 16.52
CA LYS A 234 -1.77 15.07 17.28
C LYS A 234 -0.30 14.67 17.27
N GLN A 235 0.57 15.41 16.58
CA GLN A 235 2.00 15.14 16.59
C GLN A 235 2.57 15.38 17.99
N LEU A 236 3.34 14.41 18.49
CA LEU A 236 3.99 14.46 19.79
C LEU A 236 5.26 15.35 19.76
N PRO A 237 5.77 15.77 20.94
CA PRO A 237 6.99 16.60 21.01
C PRO A 237 8.24 15.95 20.42
N ASP A 238 8.31 14.63 20.39
CA ASP A 238 9.39 13.85 19.76
C ASP A 238 9.30 13.80 18.22
N GLY A 239 8.18 14.25 17.64
CA GLY A 239 7.91 14.21 16.21
C GLY A 239 7.06 13.04 15.75
N GLY A 240 6.72 12.11 16.64
CA GLY A 240 5.93 10.93 16.33
C GLY A 240 4.42 11.14 16.47
N TRP A 241 3.69 10.06 16.23
CA TRP A 241 2.28 9.92 16.56
C TRP A 241 2.09 8.63 17.36
N GLY A 242 1.29 8.70 18.43
CA GLY A 242 1.02 7.55 19.28
C GLY A 242 -0.39 7.61 19.85
N GLU A 243 -1.07 6.48 19.85
CA GLU A 243 -2.39 6.32 20.45
C GLU A 243 -2.41 5.08 21.34
N SER A 244 -2.91 5.22 22.56
CA SER A 244 -3.16 4.09 23.45
C SER A 244 -4.44 3.36 23.03
N TYR A 245 -4.57 2.08 23.38
CA TYR A 245 -5.82 1.32 23.22
C TYR A 245 -7.03 1.99 23.93
N LEU A 246 -6.77 2.84 24.92
CA LEU A 246 -7.78 3.65 25.62
C LEU A 246 -8.37 4.78 24.76
N SER A 247 -7.73 5.15 23.64
CA SER A 247 -8.25 6.15 22.69
C SER A 247 -9.62 5.76 22.12
N ASN A 248 -9.97 4.46 22.14
CA ASN A 248 -11.32 3.98 21.80
C ASN A 248 -12.42 4.49 22.75
N ALA A 249 -12.09 4.77 24.02
CA ALA A 249 -13.05 5.17 25.05
C ALA A 249 -13.15 6.70 25.21
N ASN A 250 -12.06 7.44 24.97
CA ASN A 250 -11.99 8.88 25.21
C ASN A 250 -12.18 9.67 23.91
N LYS A 251 -13.42 10.06 23.63
CA LYS A 251 -13.78 11.04 22.58
C LYS A 251 -13.34 12.46 23.00
N ALA A 252 -12.04 12.72 23.03
CA ALA A 252 -11.52 14.05 23.36
C ALA A 252 -11.69 14.99 22.15
N ARG A 253 -12.65 15.92 22.25
CA ARG A 253 -12.87 16.98 21.26
C ARG A 253 -11.72 17.98 21.29
N ILE A 254 -11.14 18.29 20.13
CA ILE A 254 -10.12 19.35 19.97
C ILE A 254 -10.68 20.48 19.10
N LYS A 255 -10.32 21.72 19.45
CA LYS A 255 -10.65 22.93 18.69
C LYS A 255 -9.65 23.10 17.54
N LEU A 256 -10.15 23.27 16.32
CA LEU A 256 -9.37 23.55 15.11
C LEU A 256 -8.65 24.89 15.21
N GLN A 257 -7.39 24.92 14.76
CA GLN A 257 -6.64 26.14 14.47
C GLN A 257 -6.10 26.02 13.05
N ASN A 258 -6.53 26.95 12.18
CA ASN A 258 -6.25 26.95 10.75
C ASN A 258 -4.74 27.10 10.48
N CYS A 259 -4.14 26.16 9.75
CA CYS A 259 -2.82 26.35 9.14
C CYS A 259 -2.89 26.09 7.64
N ALA A 260 -2.75 27.16 6.86
CA ALA A 260 -2.59 27.12 5.42
C ALA A 260 -1.10 27.06 5.05
N LYS A 261 -0.80 26.24 4.03
CA LYS A 261 0.51 25.76 3.52
C LYS A 261 1.00 24.47 4.22
N ILE A 262 1.33 23.46 3.40
CA ILE A 262 1.90 22.18 3.84
C ILE A 262 3.30 22.48 4.36
N ASP A 263 3.42 22.68 5.67
CA ASP A 263 4.70 22.71 6.36
C ASP A 263 5.32 21.31 6.31
N ARG A 264 6.55 21.22 5.81
CA ARG A 264 7.30 19.95 5.75
C ARG A 264 7.93 19.59 7.10
N THR A 265 8.08 20.55 8.00
CA THR A 265 8.73 20.36 9.30
C THR A 265 8.11 19.23 10.14
N PRO A 266 6.77 19.08 10.25
CA PRO A 266 6.16 17.94 10.93
C PRO A 266 6.55 16.59 10.32
N ILE A 267 6.60 16.50 8.99
CA ILE A 267 6.98 15.26 8.29
C ILE A 267 8.44 14.92 8.57
N GLU A 268 9.34 15.91 8.43
CA GLU A 268 10.77 15.73 8.69
C GLU A 268 11.07 15.31 10.13
N ARG A 269 10.34 15.85 11.11
CA ARG A 269 10.44 15.42 12.52
C ARG A 269 10.04 13.96 12.69
N GLY A 270 8.97 13.51 12.04
CA GLY A 270 8.55 12.11 12.06
C GLY A 270 9.56 11.18 11.39
N ILE A 271 10.10 11.57 10.23
CA ILE A 271 11.13 10.81 9.51
C ILE A 271 12.41 10.71 10.33
N ARG A 272 12.86 11.81 10.95
CA ARG A 272 14.02 11.81 11.84
C ARG A 272 13.80 10.90 13.04
N LEU A 273 12.61 10.88 13.62
CA LEU A 273 12.28 9.95 14.71
C LEU A 273 12.42 8.49 14.26
N LEU A 274 11.90 8.14 13.07
CA LEU A 274 12.04 6.79 12.52
C LEU A 274 13.51 6.41 12.32
N ILE A 275 14.30 7.26 11.64
CA ILE A 275 15.73 7.01 11.42
C ILE A 275 16.47 6.81 12.76
N ASN A 276 16.20 7.66 13.74
CA ASN A 276 16.84 7.57 15.06
C ASN A 276 16.35 6.38 15.91
N SER A 277 15.22 5.77 15.55
CA SER A 277 14.67 4.61 16.25
C SER A 277 15.14 3.28 15.67
N GLN A 278 15.83 3.29 14.52
CA GLN A 278 16.37 2.09 13.91
C GLN A 278 17.50 1.51 14.76
N MET A 279 17.47 0.20 14.98
CA MET A 279 18.51 -0.54 15.71
C MET A 279 19.74 -0.78 14.82
N GLU A 280 20.88 -1.14 15.41
CA GLU A 280 22.13 -1.38 14.67
C GLU A 280 21.99 -2.46 13.58
N GLU A 281 21.13 -3.46 13.81
CA GLU A 281 20.85 -4.56 12.86
C GLU A 281 19.81 -4.18 11.79
N GLY A 282 19.20 -2.99 11.89
CA GLY A 282 18.21 -2.48 10.95
C GLY A 282 16.74 -2.74 11.33
N ASP A 283 16.46 -3.56 12.35
CA ASP A 283 15.10 -3.75 12.93
C ASP A 283 14.65 -2.50 13.71
N PHE A 284 13.37 -2.44 14.04
CA PHE A 284 12.77 -1.42 14.88
C PHE A 284 12.27 -2.02 16.20
N PRO A 285 12.42 -1.29 17.32
CA PRO A 285 12.01 -1.80 18.63
C PRO A 285 10.50 -2.02 18.70
N GLN A 286 10.10 -3.10 19.38
CA GLN A 286 8.69 -3.35 19.67
C GLN A 286 8.15 -2.29 20.64
N GLN A 287 7.07 -1.61 20.23
CA GLN A 287 6.34 -0.64 21.05
C GLN A 287 4.99 -1.21 21.53
N GLU A 288 4.09 -0.35 21.99
CA GLU A 288 2.73 -0.72 22.41
C GLU A 288 1.94 -1.45 21.31
N ILE A 289 0.87 -2.15 21.71
CA ILE A 289 0.04 -2.91 20.79
C ILE A 289 -0.72 -1.97 19.83
N THR A 290 -0.74 -2.34 18.54
CA THR A 290 -1.27 -1.52 17.44
C THR A 290 -2.63 -1.99 16.89
N GLY A 291 -3.00 -3.24 17.10
CA GLY A 291 -4.24 -3.83 16.58
C GLY A 291 -5.38 -3.82 17.59
N VAL A 292 -6.62 -3.69 17.10
CA VAL A 292 -7.82 -3.82 17.92
C VAL A 292 -8.96 -4.52 17.18
N PHE A 293 -9.75 -5.28 17.92
CA PHE A 293 -10.97 -5.94 17.48
C PHE A 293 -12.08 -5.67 18.49
N MET A 294 -13.30 -5.42 18.00
CA MET A 294 -14.48 -5.14 18.84
C MET A 294 -14.28 -4.06 19.91
N LYS A 295 -13.43 -3.07 19.63
CA LYS A 295 -13.09 -1.93 20.51
C LYS A 295 -12.28 -2.26 21.76
N ASN A 296 -12.32 -3.49 22.26
CA ASN A 296 -11.73 -3.87 23.56
C ASN A 296 -10.77 -5.07 23.52
N CYS A 297 -10.64 -5.76 22.39
CA CYS A 297 -9.69 -6.87 22.24
C CYS A 297 -8.48 -6.38 21.44
N THR A 298 -7.29 -6.39 22.05
CA THR A 298 -6.07 -5.93 21.38
C THR A 298 -5.39 -7.08 20.63
N LEU A 299 -4.79 -6.76 19.48
CA LEU A 299 -4.12 -7.71 18.60
C LEU A 299 -2.69 -7.25 18.33
N HIS A 300 -1.73 -8.15 18.45
CA HIS A 300 -0.32 -7.87 18.15
C HIS A 300 -0.01 -8.19 16.69
N TYR A 301 0.43 -7.18 15.94
CA TYR A 301 0.95 -7.34 14.58
C TYR A 301 2.47 -7.16 14.60
N SER A 302 3.21 -8.27 14.66
CA SER A 302 4.67 -8.26 14.82
C SER A 302 5.40 -7.56 13.66
N SER A 303 4.91 -7.73 12.44
CA SER A 303 5.56 -7.22 11.22
C SER A 303 5.41 -5.71 11.03
N TYR A 304 4.44 -5.07 11.71
CA TYR A 304 4.13 -3.64 11.53
C TYR A 304 5.29 -2.73 11.89
N ARG A 305 6.12 -3.11 12.88
CA ARG A 305 7.30 -2.34 13.28
C ARG A 305 8.36 -2.25 12.17
N ASN A 306 8.36 -3.16 11.22
CA ASN A 306 9.27 -3.14 10.07
C ASN A 306 8.60 -2.58 8.82
N ILE A 307 7.42 -3.09 8.50
CA ILE A 307 6.70 -2.73 7.27
C ILE A 307 6.43 -1.23 7.18
N PHE A 308 5.88 -0.62 8.24
CA PHE A 308 5.44 0.77 8.17
C PHE A 308 6.58 1.80 8.19
N PRO A 309 7.66 1.63 8.98
CA PRO A 309 8.83 2.50 8.86
C PRO A 309 9.48 2.43 7.47
N ILE A 310 9.64 1.23 6.89
CA ILE A 310 10.16 1.07 5.52
C ILE A 310 9.27 1.81 4.53
N TRP A 311 7.95 1.60 4.61
CA TRP A 311 7.00 2.24 3.70
C TRP A 311 7.05 3.77 3.80
N ALA A 312 7.02 4.31 5.02
CA ALA A 312 7.05 5.74 5.26
C ALA A 312 8.37 6.40 4.78
N LEU A 313 9.51 5.75 5.01
CA LEU A 313 10.81 6.20 4.54
C LEU A 313 10.91 6.16 3.00
N GLY A 314 10.42 5.09 2.37
CA GLY A 314 10.36 4.96 0.92
C GLY A 314 9.50 6.04 0.26
N GLU A 315 8.30 6.28 0.79
CA GLU A 315 7.41 7.34 0.30
C GLU A 315 8.02 8.73 0.48
N TYR A 316 8.68 8.99 1.60
CA TYR A 316 9.38 10.26 1.82
C TYR A 316 10.51 10.46 0.81
N HIS A 317 11.33 9.43 0.58
CA HIS A 317 12.41 9.47 -0.43
C HIS A 317 11.83 9.78 -1.83
N ARG A 318 10.77 9.08 -2.22
CA ARG A 318 10.10 9.26 -3.51
C ARG A 318 9.52 10.66 -3.69
N ILE A 319 8.83 11.20 -2.69
CA ILE A 319 8.08 12.46 -2.80
C ILE A 319 8.97 13.69 -2.58
N VAL A 320 10.01 13.57 -1.76
CA VAL A 320 10.81 14.74 -1.31
C VAL A 320 12.21 14.76 -1.88
N LEU A 321 12.84 13.60 -2.09
CA LEU A 321 14.23 13.52 -2.56
C LEU A 321 14.34 13.22 -4.06
N CYS A 322 13.31 12.64 -4.67
CA CYS A 322 13.26 12.33 -6.12
C CYS A 322 12.34 13.28 -6.92
N ALA A 323 11.78 14.32 -6.30
CA ALA A 323 10.94 15.35 -6.96
C ALA A 323 11.74 16.63 -7.22
#